data_AF-B4G7C1-F1
#
_entry.id   AF-B4G7C1-F1
#
_cell.length_a   1.000
_cell.length_b   1.000
_cell.length_c   1.000
_cell.angle_alpha   90.00
_cell.angle_beta   90.00
_cell.angle_gamma   90.00
#
_symmetry.space_group_name_H-M   'P 1'
#
loop_
_entity.id
_entity.type
_entity.pdbx_description
1 polymer ?
#
loop_
_entity_poly.entity_id
_entity_poly.type
_entity_poly.pdbx_seq_one_letter_code
_entity_poly.pdbx_strand_id
1 'polypeptide(L)'
;MKESLRDELWVARFEKPNTAPNSLEPSTTVLSPYLKFGCLSARIFHQQLKAILKRQSKHSQPPVSLIGQLLWREFYYTVAAAEPNFDRMLGNVYCLQIPWQEQADHLEAWTHGRTGYPFIDAIMRQLRQEGWIHHLARHAVACFLTRGDLWISWEAGQRVFEQLLLDQDWALNAGNWMWLSASAFFHQYFRVYSPVAFGKKTDPQGHYIRKYVPELAKYPNGCIYEPWKATLADQREYGCVLGVDYPHRIVKHELVHKENIKRMSAAYKVNREARTGKEEDSPEAPGKRKVAKSIGNAAKRKR
;
A
#
# COMPACT_ATOMS: atom_id res chain seq x y z
N MET A 1 -5.48 25.38 7.45
CA MET A 1 -5.71 25.77 6.02
C MET A 1 -5.02 27.07 5.66
N LYS A 2 -5.34 28.23 6.28
CA LYS A 2 -4.76 29.53 5.91
C LYS A 2 -3.22 29.51 5.87
N GLU A 3 -2.60 28.90 6.88
CA GLU A 3 -1.14 28.72 6.94
C GLU A 3 -0.60 27.91 5.76
N SER A 4 -1.21 26.76 5.45
CA SER A 4 -0.83 25.92 4.30
C SER A 4 -1.00 26.62 2.93
N LEU A 5 -1.83 27.66 2.87
CA LEU A 5 -2.10 28.44 1.67
C LEU A 5 -1.30 29.76 1.61
N ARG A 6 -0.49 30.06 2.64
CA ARG A 6 0.28 31.30 2.72
C ARG A 6 1.37 31.37 1.64
N ASP A 7 2.04 30.25 1.37
CA ASP A 7 3.01 30.14 0.28
C ASP A 7 2.31 29.70 -1.01
N GLU A 8 1.87 30.69 -1.80
CA GLU A 8 1.18 30.44 -3.06
C GLU A 8 2.07 29.74 -4.10
N LEU A 9 3.39 29.92 -4.04
CA LEU A 9 4.31 29.29 -4.99
C LEU A 9 4.46 27.80 -4.68
N TRP A 10 4.55 27.44 -3.40
CA TRP A 10 4.49 26.05 -2.96
C TRP A 10 3.16 25.40 -3.35
N VAL A 11 2.03 26.08 -3.14
CA VAL A 11 0.70 25.60 -3.56
C VAL A 11 0.66 25.34 -5.07
N ALA A 12 1.15 26.29 -5.88
CA ALA A 12 1.12 26.22 -7.34
C ALA A 12 2.02 25.10 -7.89
N ARG A 13 3.19 24.90 -7.29
CA ARG A 13 4.19 23.92 -7.74
C ARG A 13 4.09 22.57 -7.02
N PHE A 14 3.11 22.39 -6.14
CA PHE A 14 2.96 21.17 -5.36
C PHE A 14 2.84 19.95 -6.28
N GLU A 15 3.66 18.93 -6.03
CA GLU A 15 3.55 17.63 -6.68
C GLU A 15 3.66 16.54 -5.63
N LYS A 16 2.57 15.80 -5.41
CA LYS A 16 2.50 14.75 -4.39
C LYS A 16 3.68 13.75 -4.43
N PRO A 17 4.14 13.25 -5.58
CA PRO A 17 5.26 12.30 -5.61
C PRO A 17 6.59 12.85 -5.10
N ASN A 18 6.75 14.19 -5.07
CA ASN A 18 7.99 14.86 -4.66
C ASN A 18 8.00 15.22 -3.17
N THR A 19 6.95 14.89 -2.42
CA THR A 19 6.83 15.18 -0.98
C THR A 19 7.43 14.06 -0.12
N ALA A 20 8.22 14.40 0.89
CA ALA A 20 9.02 13.44 1.64
C ALA A 20 8.19 12.66 2.69
N PRO A 21 8.23 11.31 2.71
CA PRO A 21 7.52 10.48 3.68
C PRO A 21 8.05 10.55 5.12
N ASN A 22 9.29 10.99 5.29
CA ASN A 22 10.06 10.92 6.53
C ASN A 22 10.75 12.25 6.84
N SER A 23 10.15 13.35 6.38
CA SER A 23 10.44 14.66 6.94
C SER A 23 9.92 14.69 8.39
N LEU A 24 10.69 15.28 9.32
CA LEU A 24 10.29 15.34 10.72
C LEU A 24 9.03 16.19 10.90
N GLU A 25 8.95 17.28 10.15
CA GLU A 25 7.73 18.07 9.98
C GLU A 25 6.97 17.64 8.72
N PRO A 26 5.63 17.69 8.70
CA PRO A 26 4.85 17.25 7.55
C PRO A 26 5.19 17.99 6.24
N SER A 27 5.52 17.24 5.20
CA SER A 27 5.75 17.77 3.84
C SER A 27 4.47 18.04 3.02
N THR A 28 3.30 17.87 3.64
CA THR A 28 1.97 18.09 3.04
C THR A 28 1.08 18.85 4.02
N THR A 29 -0.13 19.21 3.61
CA THR A 29 -0.97 20.14 4.38
C THR A 29 -1.54 19.59 5.69
N VAL A 30 -1.55 18.26 5.88
CA VAL A 30 -2.21 17.57 7.01
C VAL A 30 -3.66 18.00 7.23
N LEU A 31 -4.35 18.42 6.15
CA LEU A 31 -5.76 18.82 6.23
C LEU A 31 -6.72 17.62 6.23
N SER A 32 -6.23 16.39 6.06
CA SER A 32 -7.04 15.20 5.94
C SER A 32 -7.96 14.93 7.15
N PRO A 33 -7.55 15.09 8.43
CA PRO A 33 -8.47 14.90 9.55
C PRO A 33 -9.61 15.92 9.55
N TYR A 34 -9.30 17.17 9.20
CA TYR A 34 -10.29 18.25 9.14
C TYR A 34 -11.30 18.03 8.00
N LEU A 35 -10.84 17.54 6.85
CA LEU A 35 -11.70 17.18 5.73
C LEU A 35 -12.58 15.97 6.06
N LYS A 36 -12.01 14.96 6.74
CA LYS A 36 -12.72 13.76 7.18
C LYS A 36 -13.91 14.11 8.08
N PHE A 37 -13.70 14.93 9.11
CA PHE A 37 -14.75 15.30 10.06
C PHE A 37 -15.65 16.44 9.57
N GLY A 38 -15.39 17.02 8.40
CA GLY A 38 -16.12 18.19 7.91
C GLY A 38 -15.79 19.50 8.64
N CYS A 39 -14.80 19.50 9.55
CA CYS A 39 -14.25 20.72 10.17
C CYS A 39 -13.72 21.71 9.12
N LEU A 40 -13.28 21.21 7.97
CA LEU A 40 -12.98 21.99 6.78
C LEU A 40 -13.83 21.50 5.61
N SER A 41 -14.54 22.42 4.96
CA SER A 41 -15.25 22.12 3.71
C SER A 41 -14.28 21.90 2.55
N ALA A 42 -14.34 20.73 1.92
CA ALA A 42 -13.58 20.42 0.71
C ALA A 42 -13.87 21.40 -0.43
N ARG A 43 -15.12 21.90 -0.53
CA ARG A 43 -15.55 22.88 -1.54
C ARG A 43 -14.88 24.24 -1.34
N ILE A 44 -14.81 24.69 -0.09
CA ILE A 44 -14.11 25.94 0.26
C ILE A 44 -12.61 25.80 -0.03
N PHE A 45 -12.00 24.69 0.37
CA PHE A 45 -10.58 24.46 0.12
C PHE A 45 -10.27 24.43 -1.38
N HIS A 46 -11.10 23.73 -2.18
CA HIS A 46 -11.01 23.73 -3.64
C HIS A 46 -11.15 25.14 -4.25
N GLN A 47 -12.11 25.94 -3.79
CA GLN A 47 -12.31 27.32 -4.27
C GLN A 47 -11.07 28.19 -3.98
N GLN A 48 -10.48 28.08 -2.79
CA GLN A 48 -9.28 28.81 -2.42
C GLN A 48 -8.07 28.40 -3.27
N LEU A 49 -7.88 27.10 -3.52
CA LEU A 49 -6.84 26.61 -4.44
C LEU A 49 -7.05 27.20 -5.85
N LYS A 50 -8.27 27.15 -6.40
CA LYS A 50 -8.57 27.74 -7.72
C LYS A 50 -8.27 29.23 -7.78
N ALA A 51 -8.54 29.98 -6.71
CA ALA A 51 -8.24 31.41 -6.66
C ALA A 51 -6.72 31.67 -6.72
N ILE A 52 -5.92 30.89 -5.98
CA ILE A 52 -4.45 30.96 -6.03
C ILE A 52 -3.95 30.62 -7.43
N LEU A 53 -4.39 29.50 -8.01
CA LEU A 53 -3.88 29.04 -9.31
C LEU A 53 -4.18 30.04 -10.45
N LYS A 54 -5.29 30.80 -10.39
CA LYS A 54 -5.57 31.88 -11.34
C LYS A 54 -4.53 33.00 -11.34
N ARG A 55 -3.81 33.20 -10.23
CA ARG A 55 -2.75 34.22 -10.09
C ARG A 55 -1.37 33.71 -10.52
N GLN A 56 -1.25 32.41 -10.81
CA GLN A 56 0.03 31.74 -11.01
C GLN A 56 0.15 31.32 -12.49
N SER A 57 1.16 31.84 -13.19
CA SER A 57 1.34 31.60 -14.62
C SER A 57 1.72 30.15 -14.97
N LYS A 58 2.35 29.44 -14.02
CA LYS A 58 2.69 28.02 -14.13
C LYS A 58 2.32 27.33 -12.82
N HIS A 59 1.59 26.22 -12.94
CA HIS A 59 1.22 25.40 -11.81
C HIS A 59 1.07 23.95 -12.23
N SER A 60 1.25 23.04 -11.29
CA SER A 60 1.06 21.61 -11.50
C SER A 60 -0.41 21.29 -11.78
N GLN A 61 -0.65 20.12 -12.39
CA GLN A 61 -1.97 19.64 -12.76
C GLN A 61 -2.32 18.35 -12.02
N PRO A 62 -3.61 17.98 -11.94
CA PRO A 62 -3.97 16.60 -11.58
C PRO A 62 -3.21 15.59 -12.46
N PRO A 63 -2.78 14.44 -11.92
CA PRO A 63 -3.15 13.87 -10.62
C PRO A 63 -2.24 14.28 -9.44
N VAL A 64 -1.17 15.04 -9.70
CA VAL A 64 -0.11 15.31 -8.69
C VAL A 64 -0.31 16.60 -7.91
N SER A 65 -1.05 17.57 -8.45
CA SER A 65 -1.31 18.87 -7.80
C SER A 65 -2.15 18.76 -6.52
N LEU A 66 -2.22 19.83 -5.72
CA LEU A 66 -3.11 19.91 -4.54
C LEU A 66 -4.59 19.75 -4.92
N ILE A 67 -5.03 20.33 -6.04
CA ILE A 67 -6.38 20.06 -6.58
C ILE A 67 -6.50 18.60 -6.97
N GLY A 68 -5.47 18.01 -7.59
CA GLY A 68 -5.42 16.58 -7.88
C GLY A 68 -5.62 15.72 -6.64
N GLN A 69 -5.12 16.13 -5.46
CA GLN A 69 -5.34 15.40 -4.22
C GLN A 69 -6.80 15.43 -3.75
N LEU A 70 -7.51 16.55 -3.97
CA LEU A 70 -8.97 16.61 -3.75
C LEU A 70 -9.72 15.75 -4.77
N LEU A 71 -9.28 15.70 -6.02
CA LEU A 71 -9.91 14.84 -7.02
C LEU A 71 -9.71 13.35 -6.70
N TRP A 72 -8.59 12.95 -6.10
CA TRP A 72 -8.41 11.59 -5.57
C TRP A 72 -9.41 11.27 -4.46
N ARG A 73 -9.73 12.23 -3.58
CA ARG A 73 -10.82 12.07 -2.60
C ARG A 73 -12.14 11.82 -3.32
N GLU A 74 -12.53 12.68 -4.25
CA GLU A 74 -13.80 12.54 -4.98
C GLU A 74 -13.87 11.23 -5.79
N PHE A 75 -12.77 10.81 -6.40
CA PHE A 75 -12.67 9.54 -7.11
C PHE A 75 -13.03 8.37 -6.20
N TYR A 76 -12.38 8.27 -5.03
CA TYR A 76 -12.65 7.19 -4.09
C TYR A 76 -14.06 7.24 -3.51
N TYR A 77 -14.56 8.43 -3.15
CA TYR A 77 -15.95 8.58 -2.71
C TYR A 77 -16.95 8.10 -3.78
N THR A 78 -16.69 8.38 -5.06
CA THR A 78 -17.59 8.00 -6.16
C THR A 78 -17.61 6.48 -6.38
N VAL A 79 -16.45 5.82 -6.45
CA VAL A 79 -16.42 4.36 -6.63
C VAL A 79 -16.94 3.63 -5.40
N ALA A 80 -16.69 4.16 -4.20
CA ALA A 80 -17.16 3.55 -2.96
C ALA A 80 -18.68 3.69 -2.79
N ALA A 81 -19.27 4.81 -3.23
CA ALA A 81 -20.73 5.00 -3.19
C ALA A 81 -21.51 3.99 -4.05
N ALA A 82 -20.87 3.38 -5.05
CA ALA A 82 -21.49 2.40 -5.94
C ALA A 82 -21.30 0.94 -5.46
N GLU A 83 -20.50 0.69 -4.42
CA GLU A 83 -20.10 -0.65 -3.99
C GLU A 83 -20.20 -0.79 -2.46
N PRO A 84 -21.26 -1.41 -1.90
CA PRO A 84 -21.40 -1.57 -0.45
C PRO A 84 -20.35 -2.49 0.17
N ASN A 85 -19.65 -3.31 -0.62
CA ASN A 85 -18.57 -4.17 -0.17
C ASN A 85 -17.19 -3.54 -0.42
N PHE A 86 -17.09 -2.21 -0.58
CA PHE A 86 -15.84 -1.55 -0.99
C PHE A 86 -14.66 -1.80 -0.03
N ASP A 87 -14.96 -2.05 1.24
CA ASP A 87 -14.04 -2.26 2.35
C ASP A 87 -13.66 -3.72 2.62
N ARG A 88 -14.06 -4.65 1.75
CA ARG A 88 -13.70 -6.08 1.81
C ARG A 88 -13.35 -6.63 0.43
N MET A 89 -12.64 -7.76 0.39
CA MET A 89 -12.25 -8.41 -0.86
C MET A 89 -13.40 -9.20 -1.47
N LEU A 90 -14.09 -10.02 -0.67
CA LEU A 90 -15.15 -10.90 -1.16
C LEU A 90 -16.41 -10.09 -1.52
N GLY A 91 -16.93 -10.30 -2.73
CA GLY A 91 -18.15 -9.63 -3.20
C GLY A 91 -17.96 -8.17 -3.60
N ASN A 92 -16.72 -7.70 -3.71
CA ASN A 92 -16.38 -6.35 -4.18
C ASN A 92 -16.04 -6.36 -5.68
N VAL A 93 -16.82 -5.62 -6.48
CA VAL A 93 -16.72 -5.64 -7.96
C VAL A 93 -15.38 -5.12 -8.48
N TYR A 94 -14.69 -4.26 -7.73
CA TYR A 94 -13.40 -3.70 -8.14
C TYR A 94 -12.22 -4.58 -7.74
N CYS A 95 -12.38 -5.40 -6.70
CA CYS A 95 -11.28 -6.07 -6.01
C CYS A 95 -10.94 -7.43 -6.64
N LEU A 96 -9.65 -7.62 -6.96
CA LEU A 96 -9.11 -8.93 -7.28
C LEU A 96 -9.19 -9.86 -6.07
N GLN A 97 -9.54 -11.11 -6.33
CA GLN A 97 -9.54 -12.18 -5.34
C GLN A 97 -8.13 -12.75 -5.23
N ILE A 98 -7.40 -12.38 -4.17
CA ILE A 98 -6.02 -12.79 -3.95
C ILE A 98 -5.98 -13.69 -2.72
N PRO A 99 -5.33 -14.87 -2.78
CA PRO A 99 -5.24 -15.79 -1.65
C PRO A 99 -4.21 -15.28 -0.62
N TRP A 100 -4.57 -14.24 0.11
CA TRP A 100 -3.80 -13.73 1.24
C TRP A 100 -3.66 -14.78 2.33
N GLN A 101 -2.58 -14.71 3.10
CA GLN A 101 -2.29 -15.66 4.17
C GLN A 101 -2.56 -15.05 5.54
N GLU A 102 -3.00 -15.89 6.48
CA GLU A 102 -3.07 -15.54 7.88
C GLU A 102 -1.72 -15.83 8.54
N GLN A 103 -1.09 -14.80 9.10
CA GLN A 103 0.17 -14.89 9.82
C GLN A 103 0.09 -13.96 11.03
N ALA A 104 -0.49 -14.47 12.13
CA ALA A 104 -0.82 -13.67 13.32
C ALA A 104 0.41 -12.95 13.89
N ASP A 105 1.54 -13.64 14.04
CA ASP A 105 2.78 -13.07 14.60
C ASP A 105 3.34 -11.94 13.72
N HIS A 106 3.31 -12.11 12.39
CA HIS A 106 3.76 -11.08 11.45
C HIS A 106 2.83 -9.87 11.43
N LEU A 107 1.51 -10.09 11.50
CA LEU A 107 0.54 -9.02 11.62
C LEU A 107 0.75 -8.23 12.91
N GLU A 108 0.95 -8.92 14.04
CA GLU A 108 1.18 -8.33 15.35
C GLU A 108 2.49 -7.51 15.38
N ALA A 109 3.57 -8.04 14.78
CA ALA A 109 4.84 -7.35 14.62
C ALA A 109 4.69 -6.09 13.76
N TRP A 110 3.99 -6.16 12.63
CA TRP A 110 3.72 -5.00 11.78
C TRP A 110 2.87 -3.95 12.49
N THR A 111 1.78 -4.38 13.13
CA THR A 111 0.83 -3.52 13.83
C THR A 111 1.50 -2.65 14.90
N HIS A 112 2.52 -3.18 15.57
CA HIS A 112 3.22 -2.49 16.66
C HIS A 112 4.58 -1.91 16.28
N GLY A 113 4.99 -1.96 15.01
CA GLY A 113 6.30 -1.47 14.58
C GLY A 113 7.45 -2.22 15.24
N ARG A 114 7.40 -3.56 15.14
CA ARG A 114 8.41 -4.52 15.62
C ARG A 114 8.81 -5.52 14.52
N THR A 115 8.78 -5.09 13.26
CA THR A 115 9.12 -5.92 12.09
C THR A 115 10.62 -6.17 11.96
N GLY A 116 11.45 -5.38 12.64
CA GLY A 116 12.89 -5.39 12.49
C GLY A 116 13.38 -4.63 11.27
N TYR A 117 12.50 -3.97 10.51
CA TYR A 117 12.83 -3.01 9.46
C TYR A 117 12.64 -1.58 9.99
N PRO A 118 13.71 -0.84 10.33
CA PRO A 118 13.60 0.40 11.11
C PRO A 118 12.73 1.48 10.47
N PHE A 119 12.71 1.56 9.15
CA PHE A 119 11.85 2.50 8.43
C PHE A 119 10.36 2.15 8.57
N ILE A 120 10.00 0.86 8.46
CA ILE A 120 8.61 0.39 8.64
C ILE A 120 8.19 0.58 10.10
N ASP A 121 9.07 0.23 11.04
CA ASP A 121 8.81 0.33 12.46
C ASP A 121 8.64 1.79 12.91
N ALA A 122 9.50 2.70 12.42
CA ALA A 122 9.36 4.14 12.66
C ALA A 122 8.00 4.68 12.19
N ILE A 123 7.54 4.29 11.00
CA ILE A 123 6.25 4.73 10.45
C ILE A 123 5.08 4.21 11.28
N MET A 124 5.09 2.92 11.63
CA MET A 124 4.01 2.32 12.42
C MET A 124 3.97 2.89 13.85
N ARG A 125 5.13 3.24 14.42
CA ARG A 125 5.22 3.92 15.71
C ARG A 125 4.73 5.37 15.62
N GLN A 126 5.09 6.14 14.59
CA GLN A 126 4.54 7.47 14.37
C GLN A 126 3.01 7.40 14.26
N LEU A 127 2.48 6.49 13.43
CA LEU A 127 1.04 6.32 13.25
C LEU A 127 0.34 6.10 14.59
N ARG A 128 0.89 5.25 15.45
CA ARG A 128 0.32 4.96 16.77
C ARG A 128 0.39 6.14 17.73
N GLN A 129 1.49 6.89 17.72
CA GLN A 129 1.74 7.99 18.66
C GLN A 129 1.00 9.28 18.26
N GLU A 130 0.97 9.58 16.97
CA GLU A 130 0.55 10.89 16.44
C GLU A 130 -0.73 10.80 15.59
N GLY A 131 -1.16 9.59 15.21
CA GLY A 131 -2.40 9.36 14.46
C GLY A 131 -2.40 9.88 13.03
N TRP A 132 -1.26 10.33 12.51
CA TRP A 132 -1.09 10.72 11.12
C TRP A 132 0.29 10.34 10.61
N ILE A 133 0.34 9.80 9.40
CA ILE A 133 1.57 9.55 8.65
C ILE A 133 1.39 10.00 7.20
N HIS A 134 2.50 10.44 6.61
CA HIS A 134 2.54 10.88 5.22
C HIS A 134 2.05 9.80 4.25
N HIS A 135 1.45 10.19 3.13
CA HIS A 135 0.89 9.25 2.15
C HIS A 135 1.92 8.23 1.64
N LEU A 136 3.14 8.65 1.32
CA LEU A 136 4.20 7.73 0.90
C LEU A 136 4.74 6.86 2.05
N ALA A 137 4.56 7.28 3.32
CA ALA A 137 4.82 6.42 4.47
C ALA A 137 3.74 5.32 4.58
N ARG A 138 2.46 5.67 4.35
CA ARG A 138 1.36 4.70 4.19
C ARG A 138 1.66 3.70 3.08
N HIS A 139 2.18 4.17 1.93
CA HIS A 139 2.58 3.30 0.83
C HIS A 139 3.62 2.25 1.26
N ALA A 140 4.65 2.67 1.99
CA ALA A 140 5.71 1.78 2.43
C ALA A 140 5.16 0.66 3.32
N VAL A 141 4.40 1.01 4.37
CA VAL A 141 3.89 0.02 5.34
C VAL A 141 2.77 -0.84 4.76
N ALA A 142 1.91 -0.30 3.90
CA ALA A 142 0.84 -1.05 3.24
C ALA A 142 1.40 -2.03 2.19
N CYS A 143 2.39 -1.59 1.41
CA CYS A 143 3.09 -2.48 0.48
C CYS A 143 3.81 -3.60 1.25
N PHE A 144 4.51 -3.27 2.35
CA PHE A 144 5.20 -4.25 3.17
C PHE A 144 4.24 -5.31 3.73
N LEU A 145 3.11 -4.90 4.31
CA LEU A 145 2.11 -5.83 4.85
C LEU A 145 1.52 -6.77 3.79
N THR A 146 1.25 -6.24 2.60
CA THR A 146 0.48 -6.95 1.57
C THR A 146 1.40 -7.65 0.57
N ARG A 147 1.41 -7.19 -0.68
CA ARG A 147 2.12 -7.83 -1.81
C ARG A 147 3.64 -7.68 -1.76
N GLY A 148 4.17 -6.81 -0.91
CA GLY A 148 5.61 -6.54 -0.83
C GLY A 148 6.32 -7.65 -0.06
N ASP A 149 5.90 -7.90 1.19
CA ASP A 149 6.70 -8.70 2.10
C ASP A 149 5.89 -9.77 2.83
N LEU A 150 4.86 -9.39 3.59
CA LEU A 150 4.21 -10.30 4.54
C LEU A 150 3.08 -11.16 3.94
N TRP A 151 2.55 -10.80 2.75
CA TRP A 151 1.46 -11.51 2.09
C TRP A 151 0.17 -11.62 2.93
N ILE A 152 -0.07 -10.62 3.78
CA ILE A 152 -1.27 -10.52 4.63
C ILE A 152 -2.33 -9.66 3.91
N SER A 153 -3.61 -9.94 4.15
CA SER A 153 -4.71 -9.21 3.52
C SER A 153 -4.66 -7.72 3.86
N TRP A 154 -4.97 -6.90 2.84
CA TRP A 154 -5.11 -5.46 2.99
C TRP A 154 -6.23 -5.08 3.98
N GLU A 155 -7.23 -5.96 4.17
CA GLU A 155 -8.29 -5.77 5.18
C GLU A 155 -7.74 -5.76 6.62
N ALA A 156 -6.69 -6.53 6.89
CA ALA A 156 -6.03 -6.51 8.20
C ALA A 156 -5.32 -5.17 8.43
N GLY A 157 -4.63 -4.65 7.41
CA GLY A 157 -4.01 -3.34 7.45
C GLY A 157 -5.02 -2.20 7.56
N GLN A 158 -6.14 -2.32 6.85
CA GLN A 158 -7.27 -1.40 6.92
C GLN A 158 -7.78 -1.23 8.34
N ARG A 159 -7.99 -2.34 9.07
CA ARG A 159 -8.45 -2.32 10.48
C ARG A 159 -7.48 -1.60 11.41
N VAL A 160 -6.17 -1.82 11.25
CA VAL A 160 -5.16 -1.12 12.05
C VAL A 160 -5.15 0.39 11.75
N PHE A 161 -5.21 0.75 10.47
CA PHE A 161 -5.29 2.15 10.05
C PHE A 161 -6.59 2.80 10.52
N GLU A 162 -7.70 2.06 10.53
CA GLU A 162 -8.97 2.53 11.04
C GLU A 162 -8.92 2.88 12.53
N GLN A 163 -8.22 2.06 13.32
CA GLN A 163 -8.03 2.34 14.74
C GLN A 163 -7.13 3.55 14.99
N LEU A 164 -6.06 3.72 14.21
CA LEU A 164 -4.98 4.66 14.54
C LEU A 164 -5.06 6.01 13.82
N LEU A 165 -5.69 6.10 12.64
CA LEU A 165 -5.70 7.34 11.86
C LEU A 165 -6.70 8.37 12.39
N LEU A 166 -6.23 9.59 12.66
CA LEU A 166 -7.09 10.77 12.87
C LEU A 166 -7.96 11.08 11.64
N ASP A 167 -7.47 10.71 10.45
CA ASP A 167 -8.16 10.87 9.18
C ASP A 167 -8.75 9.58 8.61
N GLN A 168 -9.08 8.63 9.49
CA GLN A 168 -9.81 7.42 9.10
C GLN A 168 -11.04 7.80 8.27
N ASP A 169 -11.13 7.32 7.03
CA ASP A 169 -12.24 7.60 6.12
C ASP A 169 -12.52 6.30 5.38
N TRP A 170 -13.75 5.80 5.47
CA TRP A 170 -14.11 4.47 4.96
C TRP A 170 -13.75 4.31 3.47
N ALA A 171 -14.13 5.27 2.63
CA ALA A 171 -13.89 5.20 1.18
C ALA A 171 -12.40 5.38 0.86
N LEU A 172 -11.73 6.34 1.49
CA LEU A 172 -10.32 6.61 1.20
C LEU A 172 -9.41 5.51 1.73
N ASN A 173 -9.70 4.96 2.91
CA ASN A 173 -8.90 3.89 3.51
C ASN A 173 -9.00 2.64 2.63
N ALA A 174 -10.21 2.15 2.34
CA ALA A 174 -10.41 0.98 1.49
C ALA A 174 -9.83 1.14 0.09
N GLY A 175 -10.09 2.28 -0.56
CA GLY A 175 -9.59 2.55 -1.90
C GLY A 175 -8.07 2.56 -1.99
N ASN A 176 -7.38 3.20 -1.04
CA ASN A 176 -5.93 3.22 -1.01
C ASN A 176 -5.33 1.87 -0.59
N TRP A 177 -5.96 1.12 0.32
CA TRP A 177 -5.51 -0.23 0.66
C TRP A 177 -5.56 -1.15 -0.55
N MET A 178 -6.66 -1.14 -1.31
CA MET A 178 -6.77 -1.88 -2.57
C MET A 178 -5.75 -1.43 -3.62
N TRP A 179 -5.46 -0.12 -3.71
CA TRP A 179 -4.40 0.38 -4.61
C TRP A 179 -3.04 -0.21 -4.23
N LEU A 180 -2.68 -0.16 -2.94
CA LEU A 180 -1.33 -0.53 -2.50
C LEU A 180 -1.09 -2.03 -2.52
N SER A 181 -2.11 -2.83 -2.23
CA SER A 181 -2.10 -4.27 -2.44
C SER A 181 -2.15 -4.68 -3.92
N ALA A 182 -2.35 -3.71 -4.83
CA ALA A 182 -2.66 -3.94 -6.24
C ALA A 182 -3.87 -4.86 -6.43
N SER A 183 -4.87 -4.75 -5.55
CA SER A 183 -6.15 -5.44 -5.66
C SER A 183 -7.13 -4.70 -6.57
N ALA A 184 -7.03 -3.37 -6.66
CA ALA A 184 -7.82 -2.54 -7.59
C ALA A 184 -7.07 -1.25 -7.95
N PHE A 185 -7.48 -0.60 -9.06
CA PHE A 185 -7.00 0.70 -9.57
C PHE A 185 -5.54 0.75 -10.04
N PHE A 186 -4.61 0.15 -9.28
CA PHE A 186 -3.20 -0.01 -9.63
C PHE A 186 -2.88 -1.48 -9.89
N HIS A 187 -2.24 -1.75 -11.03
CA HIS A 187 -1.98 -3.13 -11.48
C HIS A 187 -0.51 -3.43 -11.79
N GLN A 188 0.39 -2.45 -11.62
CA GLN A 188 1.83 -2.64 -11.85
C GLN A 188 2.51 -3.24 -10.60
N TYR A 189 2.04 -4.42 -10.17
CA TYR A 189 2.48 -5.08 -8.93
C TYR A 189 3.99 -5.39 -8.87
N PHE A 190 4.69 -5.35 -10.01
CA PHE A 190 6.16 -5.47 -10.08
C PHE A 190 6.89 -4.25 -9.49
N ARG A 191 6.22 -3.10 -9.29
CA ARG A 191 6.77 -1.94 -8.58
C ARG A 191 6.59 -2.12 -7.08
N VAL A 192 7.62 -2.62 -6.39
CA VAL A 192 7.59 -2.88 -4.94
C VAL A 192 8.42 -1.82 -4.19
N TYR A 193 7.89 -1.30 -3.09
CA TYR A 193 8.63 -0.40 -2.21
C TYR A 193 9.65 -1.19 -1.40
N SER A 194 10.92 -0.80 -1.44
CA SER A 194 11.93 -1.40 -0.57
C SER A 194 11.85 -0.81 0.84
N PRO A 195 11.70 -1.63 1.91
CA PRO A 195 11.69 -1.16 3.29
C PRO A 195 13.06 -0.63 3.76
N VAL A 196 14.12 -0.82 2.95
CA VAL A 196 15.48 -0.30 3.22
C VAL A 196 15.78 0.92 2.36
N ALA A 197 15.57 0.83 1.03
CA ALA A 197 16.06 1.85 0.11
C ALA A 197 15.12 3.07 -0.04
N PHE A 198 13.82 2.92 0.23
CA PHE A 198 12.85 3.98 -0.06
C PHE A 198 13.05 5.23 0.81
N GLY A 199 13.17 5.05 2.13
CA GLY A 199 13.37 6.17 3.06
C GLY A 199 14.70 6.91 2.87
N LYS A 200 15.76 6.21 2.45
CA LYS A 200 17.09 6.78 2.18
C LYS A 200 17.07 7.90 1.14
N LYS A 201 16.08 7.91 0.24
CA LYS A 201 15.96 8.93 -0.83
C LYS A 201 15.73 10.33 -0.30
N THR A 202 15.05 10.45 0.84
CA THR A 202 14.62 11.73 1.43
C THR A 202 15.15 11.95 2.84
N ASP A 203 15.67 10.90 3.50
CA ASP A 203 16.36 10.97 4.79
C ASP A 203 17.57 10.03 4.83
N PRO A 204 18.70 10.39 4.18
CA PRO A 204 19.89 9.54 4.15
C PRO A 204 20.57 9.38 5.52
N GLN A 205 20.29 10.27 6.48
CA GLN A 205 20.86 10.21 7.83
C GLN A 205 19.98 9.40 8.80
N GLY A 206 18.75 9.05 8.39
CA GLY A 206 17.81 8.30 9.20
C GLY A 206 17.29 9.08 10.40
N HIS A 207 17.24 10.42 10.36
CA HIS A 207 16.72 11.23 11.47
C HIS A 207 15.31 10.81 11.90
N TYR A 208 14.46 10.46 10.95
CA TYR A 208 13.11 9.96 11.22
C TYR A 208 13.13 8.65 11.99
N ILE A 209 14.03 7.71 11.61
CA ILE A 209 14.22 6.46 12.34
C ILE A 209 14.73 6.75 13.76
N ARG A 210 15.71 7.65 13.92
CA ARG A 210 16.25 8.01 15.23
C ARG A 210 15.18 8.60 16.16
N LYS A 211 14.20 9.34 15.62
CA LYS A 211 13.08 9.89 16.40
C LYS A 211 12.13 8.80 16.90
N TYR A 212 11.65 7.93 16.01
CA TYR A 212 10.58 6.98 16.33
C TYR A 212 11.07 5.60 16.76
N VAL A 213 12.34 5.27 16.51
CA VAL A 213 13.03 4.06 16.95
C VAL A 213 14.31 4.47 17.70
N PRO A 214 14.16 5.12 18.87
CA PRO A 214 15.28 5.73 19.60
C PRO A 214 16.33 4.72 20.06
N GLU A 215 15.98 3.45 20.22
CA GLU A 215 16.94 2.38 20.50
C GLU A 215 18.00 2.23 19.39
N LEU A 216 17.70 2.63 18.15
CA LEU A 216 18.67 2.65 17.04
C LEU A 216 19.33 4.02 16.84
N ALA A 217 19.12 4.98 17.74
CA ALA A 217 19.55 6.37 17.55
C ALA A 217 21.07 6.57 17.44
N LYS A 218 21.88 5.60 17.86
CA LYS A 218 23.36 5.62 17.76
C LYS A 218 23.92 4.87 16.54
N TYR A 219 23.07 4.17 15.79
CA TYR A 219 23.54 3.44 14.61
C TYR A 219 24.07 4.40 13.54
N PRO A 220 25.21 4.11 12.88
CA PRO A 220 25.68 4.89 11.75
C PRO A 220 24.68 4.94 10.59
N ASN A 221 24.71 6.02 9.81
CA ASN A 221 23.83 6.22 8.64
C ASN A 221 23.90 5.04 7.64
N GLY A 222 25.08 4.43 7.51
CA GLY A 222 25.32 3.31 6.59
C GLY A 222 24.50 2.05 6.89
N CYS A 223 24.10 1.83 8.15
CA CYS A 223 23.39 0.62 8.57
C CYS A 223 22.09 0.87 9.37
N ILE A 224 21.71 2.12 9.68
CA ILE A 224 20.47 2.42 10.42
C ILE A 224 19.19 1.90 9.74
N TYR A 225 19.19 1.77 8.40
CA TYR A 225 18.07 1.19 7.65
C TYR A 225 18.13 -0.35 7.52
N GLU A 226 19.27 -0.95 7.87
CA GLU A 226 19.55 -2.38 7.72
C GLU A 226 20.46 -2.88 8.85
N PRO A 227 20.01 -2.77 10.12
CA PRO A 227 20.89 -2.93 11.29
C PRO A 227 21.47 -4.34 11.40
N TRP A 228 20.87 -5.34 10.74
CA TRP A 228 21.40 -6.70 10.62
C TRP A 228 22.72 -6.80 9.84
N LYS A 229 23.20 -5.71 9.23
CA LYS A 229 24.54 -5.61 8.64
C LYS A 229 25.63 -5.26 9.66
N ALA A 230 25.27 -4.73 10.84
CA ALA A 230 26.22 -4.43 11.90
C ALA A 230 26.66 -5.73 12.60
N THR A 231 27.96 -5.86 12.90
CA THR A 231 28.47 -7.01 13.65
C THR A 231 27.98 -6.97 15.10
N LEU A 232 28.04 -8.09 15.82
CA LEU A 232 27.64 -8.10 17.24
C LEU A 232 28.48 -7.13 18.10
N ALA A 233 29.76 -6.93 17.74
CA ALA A 233 30.63 -5.97 18.41
C ALA A 233 30.12 -4.53 18.19
N ASP A 234 29.84 -4.18 16.93
CA ASP A 234 29.29 -2.87 16.57
C ASP A 234 27.93 -2.61 17.25
N GLN A 235 27.04 -3.61 17.27
CA GLN A 235 25.73 -3.50 17.92
C GLN A 235 25.86 -3.17 19.42
N ARG A 236 26.81 -3.81 20.12
CA ARG A 236 27.11 -3.50 21.52
C ARG A 236 27.67 -2.09 21.69
N GLU A 237 28.56 -1.65 20.79
CA GLU A 237 29.10 -0.29 20.79
C GLU A 237 27.99 0.76 20.59
N TYR A 238 27.04 0.48 19.69
CA TYR A 238 25.88 1.36 19.45
C TYR A 238 24.84 1.29 20.58
N GLY A 239 24.99 0.35 21.53
CA GLY A 239 24.11 0.19 22.68
C GLY A 239 22.73 -0.37 22.34
N CYS A 240 22.61 -1.15 21.26
CA CYS A 240 21.38 -1.86 20.92
C CYS A 240 21.72 -3.16 20.17
N VAL A 241 21.43 -4.29 20.81
CA VAL A 241 21.69 -5.64 20.30
C VAL A 241 20.42 -6.21 19.67
N LEU A 242 20.55 -6.68 18.43
CA LEU A 242 19.43 -7.28 17.72
C LEU A 242 18.99 -8.58 18.38
N GLY A 243 17.67 -8.75 18.53
CA GLY A 243 17.04 -9.86 19.26
C GLY A 243 16.89 -9.62 20.77
N VAL A 244 17.47 -8.54 21.29
CA VAL A 244 17.35 -8.14 22.70
C VAL A 244 16.67 -6.78 22.81
N ASP A 245 17.30 -5.73 22.27
CA ASP A 245 16.83 -4.34 22.39
C ASP A 245 15.95 -3.92 21.20
N TYR A 246 16.20 -4.52 20.03
CA TYR A 246 15.42 -4.32 18.81
C TYR A 246 15.27 -5.67 18.07
N PRO A 247 14.09 -6.01 17.51
CA PRO A 247 13.86 -7.34 16.96
C PRO A 247 14.73 -7.66 15.74
N HIS A 248 14.98 -8.96 15.52
CA HIS A 248 15.45 -9.42 14.22
C HIS A 248 14.38 -9.15 13.16
N ARG A 249 14.81 -8.93 11.91
CA ARG A 249 13.87 -8.76 10.79
C ARG A 249 13.03 -10.02 10.59
N ILE A 250 11.70 -9.87 10.60
CA ILE A 250 10.75 -10.99 10.57
C ILE A 250 10.73 -11.72 9.22
N VAL A 251 11.16 -11.05 8.15
CA VAL A 251 11.30 -11.62 6.79
C VAL A 251 12.52 -11.05 6.09
N LYS A 252 12.96 -11.70 5.01
CA LYS A 252 14.04 -11.23 4.13
C LYS A 252 13.44 -10.63 2.85
N HIS A 253 13.28 -9.30 2.81
CA HIS A 253 12.68 -8.57 1.70
C HIS A 253 13.21 -9.03 0.34
N GLU A 254 14.54 -9.16 0.22
CA GLU A 254 15.24 -9.54 -1.01
C GLU A 254 14.82 -10.91 -1.59
N LEU A 255 14.21 -11.77 -0.76
CA LEU A 255 13.67 -13.06 -1.15
C LEU A 255 12.14 -12.98 -1.34
N VAL A 256 11.42 -12.51 -0.33
CA VAL A 256 9.95 -12.63 -0.27
C VAL A 256 9.25 -11.77 -1.32
N HIS A 257 9.76 -10.59 -1.67
CA HIS A 257 9.09 -9.75 -2.67
C HIS A 257 9.11 -10.38 -4.06
N LYS A 258 10.18 -11.11 -4.41
CA LYS A 258 10.29 -11.83 -5.69
C LYS A 258 9.29 -12.97 -5.75
N GLU A 259 9.10 -13.67 -4.64
CA GLU A 259 8.11 -14.73 -4.53
C GLU A 259 6.69 -14.16 -4.60
N ASN A 260 6.42 -13.08 -3.86
CA ASN A 260 5.12 -12.42 -3.86
C ASN A 260 4.76 -11.85 -5.24
N ILE A 261 5.72 -11.37 -6.05
CA ILE A 261 5.47 -10.99 -7.45
C ILE A 261 4.96 -12.18 -8.27
N LYS A 262 5.50 -13.39 -8.08
CA LYS A 262 4.98 -14.60 -8.75
C LYS A 262 3.57 -14.94 -8.28
N ARG A 263 3.32 -14.86 -6.97
CA ARG A 263 1.97 -15.07 -6.39
C ARG A 263 0.95 -14.08 -6.95
N MET A 264 1.32 -12.80 -7.08
CA MET A 264 0.49 -11.79 -7.72
C MET A 264 0.20 -12.14 -9.18
N SER A 265 1.22 -12.52 -9.95
CA SER A 265 1.05 -12.95 -11.34
C SER A 265 0.06 -14.12 -11.47
N ALA A 266 0.18 -15.14 -10.61
CA ALA A 266 -0.72 -16.27 -10.55
C ALA A 266 -2.16 -15.86 -10.19
N ALA A 267 -2.35 -15.03 -9.15
CA ALA A 267 -3.66 -14.52 -8.76
C ALA A 267 -4.33 -13.71 -9.88
N TYR A 268 -3.55 -12.88 -10.61
CA TYR A 268 -4.05 -12.15 -11.77
C TYR A 268 -4.48 -13.07 -12.91
N LYS A 269 -3.75 -14.18 -13.16
CA LYS A 269 -4.13 -15.20 -14.15
C LYS A 269 -5.50 -15.79 -13.80
N VAL A 270 -5.68 -16.27 -12.56
CA VAL A 270 -6.95 -16.85 -12.07
C VAL A 270 -8.12 -15.87 -12.20
N ASN A 271 -7.94 -14.62 -11.78
CA ASN A 271 -8.99 -13.60 -11.87
C ASN A 271 -9.35 -13.25 -13.33
N ARG A 272 -8.38 -13.28 -14.24
CA ARG A 272 -8.63 -13.07 -15.67
C ARG A 272 -9.44 -14.23 -16.26
N GLU A 273 -9.09 -15.47 -15.91
CA GLU A 273 -9.78 -16.68 -16.38
C GLU A 273 -11.24 -16.69 -15.93
N ALA A 274 -11.49 -16.42 -14.63
CA ALA A 274 -12.83 -16.30 -14.07
C ALA A 274 -13.68 -15.22 -14.77
N ARG A 275 -13.08 -14.07 -15.13
CA ARG A 275 -13.77 -13.01 -15.89
C ARG A 275 -14.09 -13.40 -17.33
N THR A 276 -13.26 -14.23 -17.95
CA THR A 276 -13.42 -14.64 -19.36
C THR A 276 -14.23 -15.93 -19.54
N GLY A 277 -14.64 -16.60 -18.47
CA GLY A 277 -15.43 -17.84 -18.52
C GLY A 277 -14.67 -19.05 -19.07
N LYS A 278 -13.33 -19.02 -19.09
CA LYS A 278 -12.49 -20.17 -19.45
C LYS A 278 -11.99 -20.84 -18.16
N GLU A 279 -12.77 -21.73 -17.59
CA GLU A 279 -12.24 -22.70 -16.62
C GLU A 279 -11.39 -23.73 -17.40
N GLU A 280 -10.17 -24.00 -16.94
CA GLU A 280 -9.38 -25.11 -17.47
C GLU A 280 -10.13 -26.42 -17.18
N ASP A 281 -10.52 -27.14 -18.24
CA ASP A 281 -10.93 -28.55 -18.14
C ASP A 281 -9.85 -29.31 -17.36
N SER A 282 -10.25 -29.85 -16.21
CA SER A 282 -9.39 -30.74 -15.43
C SER A 282 -9.05 -31.99 -16.28
N PRO A 283 -7.84 -32.56 -16.19
CA PRO A 283 -7.50 -33.73 -16.99
C PRO A 283 -8.35 -34.93 -16.54
N GLU A 284 -9.32 -35.34 -17.37
CA GLU A 284 -10.02 -36.61 -17.21
C GLU A 284 -9.00 -37.77 -17.18
N ALA A 285 -9.11 -38.60 -16.14
CA ALA A 285 -8.34 -39.82 -15.97
C ALA A 285 -8.55 -40.79 -17.15
N PRO A 286 -7.53 -41.59 -17.54
CA PRO A 286 -7.63 -42.40 -18.74
C PRO A 286 -8.49 -43.64 -18.48
N GLY A 287 -9.57 -43.76 -19.25
CA GLY A 287 -10.06 -45.06 -19.69
C GLY A 287 -11.51 -45.39 -19.33
N LYS A 288 -12.42 -45.22 -20.29
CA LYS A 288 -13.48 -46.20 -20.56
C LYS A 288 -13.66 -46.37 -22.07
N ARG A 289 -13.41 -47.61 -22.52
CA ARG A 289 -13.61 -48.12 -23.89
C ARG A 289 -15.03 -47.81 -24.39
N LYS A 290 -15.17 -47.21 -25.57
CA LYS A 290 -16.44 -47.16 -26.31
C LYS A 290 -16.75 -48.56 -26.87
N VAL A 291 -17.88 -49.12 -26.44
CA VAL A 291 -18.51 -50.29 -27.04
C VAL A 291 -19.20 -49.87 -28.34
N ALA A 292 -18.86 -50.50 -29.46
CA ALA A 292 -19.48 -50.27 -30.75
C ALA A 292 -20.91 -50.85 -30.78
N LYS A 293 -21.88 -50.06 -31.26
CA LYS A 293 -23.21 -50.54 -31.66
C LYS A 293 -23.37 -50.37 -33.17
N SER A 294 -23.56 -51.50 -33.84
CA SER A 294 -23.87 -51.68 -35.25
C SER A 294 -25.37 -51.50 -35.51
N ILE A 295 -25.76 -50.59 -36.41
CA ILE A 295 -27.03 -50.61 -37.17
C ILE A 295 -26.71 -49.81 -38.46
N GLY A 296 -26.59 -50.35 -39.67
CA GLY A 296 -27.59 -51.10 -40.41
C GLY A 296 -28.41 -50.11 -41.26
N ASN A 297 -27.96 -49.74 -42.46
CA ASN A 297 -28.75 -48.89 -43.36
C ASN A 297 -28.84 -49.46 -44.78
N ALA A 298 -30.09 -49.64 -45.19
CA ALA A 298 -30.53 -50.29 -46.41
C ALA A 298 -30.39 -49.40 -47.64
N ALA A 299 -30.11 -50.05 -48.76
CA ALA A 299 -30.03 -49.50 -50.10
C ALA A 299 -31.37 -48.92 -50.59
N LYS A 300 -31.32 -47.80 -51.34
CA LYS A 300 -32.29 -47.50 -52.39
C LYS A 300 -31.62 -46.81 -53.59
N ARG A 301 -32.12 -47.21 -54.77
CA ARG A 301 -31.53 -47.15 -56.12
C ARG A 301 -31.60 -45.77 -56.78
N LYS A 302 -30.65 -45.60 -57.71
CA LYS A 302 -30.62 -44.68 -58.85
C LYS A 302 -31.91 -44.67 -59.69
N ARG A 303 -32.26 -43.48 -60.20
CA ARG A 303 -32.34 -43.19 -61.64
C ARG A 303 -31.74 -41.83 -61.88
#